data_AF-A0A9D4HK56-F1
#
_entry.id   AF-A0A9D4HK56-F1
#
_cell.length_a   1.000
_cell.length_b   1.000
_cell.length_c   1.000
_cell.angle_alpha   90.00
_cell.angle_beta   90.00
_cell.angle_gamma   90.00
#
_symmetry.space_group_name_H-M   'P 1'
#
loop_
_entity.id
_entity.type
_entity.pdbx_description
1 polymer ?
#
loop_
_entity_poly.entity_id
_entity_poly.type
_entity_poly.pdbx_seq_one_letter_code
_entity_poly.pdbx_strand_id
1 'polypeptide(L)' 'MRKLYRFLLQACTDGTFGNNCEQTCGYCNVGVCSPVNGQCQDSCKPGYSGPLCKEREYMI' A
#
# COMPACT_ATOMS: atom_id res chain seq x y z
N MET A 1 23.61 2.69 -13.70
CA MET A 1 22.20 2.74 -14.15
C MET A 1 21.30 1.95 -13.20
N ARG A 2 20.65 2.59 -12.22
CA ARG A 2 19.30 2.26 -11.74
C ARG A 2 18.94 3.06 -10.48
N LYS A 3 17.85 3.80 -10.60
CA LYS A 3 16.94 4.24 -9.53
C LYS A 3 17.37 5.45 -8.68
N LEU A 4 17.90 6.49 -9.33
CA LEU A 4 17.80 7.88 -8.84
C LEU A 4 16.38 8.48 -8.98
N TYR A 5 15.37 7.66 -9.33
CA TYR A 5 13.99 8.09 -9.59
C TYR A 5 12.96 7.42 -8.67
N ARG A 6 13.38 6.78 -7.56
CA ARG A 6 12.45 6.17 -6.60
C ARG A 6 12.02 7.10 -5.46
N PHE A 7 12.63 8.28 -5.36
CA PHE A 7 12.42 9.22 -4.25
C PHE A 7 11.42 10.37 -4.55
N LEU A 8 10.98 10.56 -5.80
CA LEU A 8 10.12 11.70 -6.22
C LEU A 8 8.66 11.33 -6.49
N LEU A 9 8.25 10.16 -6.05
CA LEU A 9 6.90 9.66 -6.27
C LEU A 9 6.04 10.17 -5.12
N GLN A 10 5.49 11.37 -5.29
CA GLN A 10 4.55 12.10 -4.42
C GLN A 10 4.40 11.42 -3.04
N ALA A 11 5.19 11.86 -2.07
CA ALA A 11 5.18 11.31 -0.71
C ALA A 11 3.83 11.62 -0.05
N CYS A 12 2.83 10.79 -0.36
CA CYS A 12 1.68 10.65 0.50
C CYS A 12 2.19 10.18 1.86
N THR A 13 1.65 10.79 2.92
CA THR A 13 1.98 10.40 4.28
C THR A 13 1.73 8.91 4.45
N ASP A 14 2.56 8.29 5.26
CA ASP A 14 2.49 6.88 5.59
C ASP A 14 1.04 6.45 5.87
N GLY A 15 0.52 5.55 5.04
CA GLY A 15 -0.87 5.10 5.13
C GLY A 15 -1.83 5.69 4.09
N THR A 16 -1.38 6.51 3.15
CA THR A 16 -2.20 7.04 2.04
C THR A 16 -1.52 6.94 0.67
N PHE A 17 -2.32 6.93 -0.40
CA PHE A 17 -1.88 6.80 -1.79
C PHE A 17 -2.87 7.46 -2.78
N GLY A 18 -2.47 7.54 -4.05
CA GLY A 18 -3.31 8.02 -5.15
C GLY A 18 -3.28 9.54 -5.32
N ASN A 19 -4.10 10.06 -6.23
CA ASN A 19 -4.19 11.50 -6.49
C ASN A 19 -4.63 12.22 -5.21
N ASN A 20 -3.84 13.22 -4.79
CA ASN A 20 -4.03 13.98 -3.55
C ASN A 20 -4.02 13.15 -2.24
N CYS A 21 -3.54 11.91 -2.26
CA CYS A 21 -3.47 11.05 -1.07
C CYS A 21 -4.83 10.77 -0.41
N GLU A 22 -5.91 10.83 -1.20
CA GLU A 22 -7.28 10.61 -0.72
C GLU A 22 -7.57 9.13 -0.44
N GLN A 23 -6.76 8.22 -0.97
CA GLN A 23 -6.97 6.79 -0.75
C GLN A 23 -6.09 6.30 0.40
N THR A 24 -6.69 5.61 1.36
CA THR A 24 -5.97 5.03 2.50
C THR A 24 -5.40 3.67 2.13
N CYS A 25 -4.18 3.35 2.57
CA CYS A 25 -3.62 1.99 2.51
C CYS A 25 -4.54 1.00 3.23
N GLY A 26 -4.52 -0.28 2.83
CA GLY A 26 -5.14 -1.35 3.62
C GLY A 26 -4.19 -1.93 4.66
N TYR A 27 -4.47 -3.16 5.07
CA TYR A 27 -3.80 -3.85 6.16
C TYR A 27 -2.54 -4.57 5.66
N CYS A 28 -1.47 -3.81 5.39
CA CYS A 28 -0.15 -4.34 5.03
C CYS A 28 0.58 -4.94 6.25
N ASN A 29 1.31 -6.04 6.06
CA ASN A 29 2.00 -6.77 7.12
C ASN A 29 3.28 -6.06 7.60
N VAL A 30 4.10 -5.57 6.66
CA VAL A 30 5.34 -4.84 6.93
C VAL A 30 5.45 -3.67 5.94
N GLY A 31 5.43 -2.45 6.47
CA GLY A 31 5.63 -1.23 5.69
C GLY A 31 4.35 -0.58 5.14
N VAL A 32 4.55 0.68 4.73
CA VAL A 32 3.58 1.52 4.03
C VAL A 32 3.27 0.96 2.65
N CYS A 33 2.02 1.11 2.23
CA CYS A 33 1.65 0.76 0.86
C CYS A 33 2.29 1.71 -0.15
N SER A 34 2.43 1.26 -1.39
CA SER A 34 3.00 2.07 -2.47
C SER A 34 2.19 3.37 -2.66
N PRO A 35 2.84 4.55 -2.64
CA PRO A 35 2.12 5.83 -2.76
C PRO A 35 1.47 6.03 -4.14
N VAL A 36 1.85 5.25 -5.16
CA VAL A 36 1.25 5.31 -6.51
C VAL A 36 -0.09 4.61 -6.57
N ASN A 37 -0.12 3.37 -6.09
CA ASN A 37 -1.18 2.42 -6.40
C ASN A 37 -1.74 1.72 -5.17
N GLY A 38 -1.22 2.02 -3.98
CA GLY A 38 -1.74 1.51 -2.72
C GLY A 38 -1.41 0.05 -2.43
N GLN A 39 -0.61 -0.59 -3.27
CA GLN A 39 -0.28 -2.01 -3.10
C GLN A 39 0.70 -2.21 -1.95
N CYS A 40 0.44 -3.24 -1.14
CA CYS A 40 1.37 -3.67 -0.10
C CYS A 40 2.57 -4.37 -0.75
N GLN A 41 3.78 -4.00 -0.33
CA GLN A 41 5.02 -4.43 -1.00
C GLN A 41 5.47 -5.84 -0.59
N ASP A 42 5.13 -6.27 0.62
CA ASP A 42 5.43 -7.61 1.15
C ASP A 42 4.20 -8.52 1.07
N SER A 43 3.20 -8.26 1.92
CA SER A 43 2.02 -9.12 2.08
C SER A 43 0.94 -8.41 2.89
N CYS A 44 -0.26 -8.96 2.87
CA CYS A 44 -1.36 -8.55 3.75
C CYS A 44 -1.18 -9.11 5.16
N LYS A 45 -1.72 -8.39 6.15
CA LYS A 45 -1.89 -8.95 7.49
C LYS A 45 -2.79 -10.18 7.44
N PRO A 46 -2.62 -11.15 8.37
CA PRO A 46 -3.48 -12.31 8.45
C PRO A 46 -4.97 -11.92 8.51
N GLY A 47 -5.80 -12.60 7.72
CA GLY A 47 -7.24 -12.30 7.60
C GLY A 47 -7.57 -11.17 6.62
N TYR A 48 -6.58 -10.64 5.89
CA TYR A 48 -6.79 -9.66 4.83
C TYR A 48 -6.21 -10.15 3.51
N SER A 49 -6.88 -9.79 2.42
CA SER A 49 -6.51 -10.18 1.07
C SER A 49 -6.82 -9.08 0.05
N GLY A 50 -6.50 -9.38 -1.21
CA GLY A 50 -6.58 -8.44 -2.33
C GLY A 50 -5.34 -7.56 -2.48
N PRO A 51 -5.19 -6.87 -3.63
CA PRO A 51 -3.98 -6.11 -3.97
C PRO A 51 -3.67 -4.95 -3.01
N LEU A 52 -4.70 -4.43 -2.33
CA LEU A 52 -4.60 -3.36 -1.34
C LEU A 52 -4.71 -3.86 0.10
N CYS A 53 -4.89 -5.17 0.32
CA CYS A 53 -5.13 -5.75 1.64
C CYS A 53 -6.31 -5.11 2.40
N LYS A 54 -7.38 -4.77 1.67
CA LYS A 54 -8.62 -4.18 2.23
C LYS A 54 -9.76 -5.17 2.35
N GLU A 55 -9.68 -6.28 1.64
CA GLU A 55 -10.68 -7.33 1.73
C GLU A 55 -10.42 -8.14 2.99
N ARG A 56 -11.46 -8.39 3.79
CA ARG A 56 -11.38 -9.28 4.94
C ARG A 56 -11.71 -10.68 4.47
N GLU A 57 -10.73 -11.56 4.53
CA GLU A 57 -10.95 -12.99 4.34
C GLU A 57 -11.54 -13.53 5.65
N TYR A 58 -12.87 -13.59 5.71
CA TYR A 58 -13.55 -14.37 6.72
C TYR A 58 -13.17 -15.82 6.50
N MET A 59 -12.38 -16.38 7.42
CA MET A 59 -12.18 -17.82 7.47
C MET A 59 -13.51 -18.45 7.89
N ILE A 60 -14.28 -18.90 6.90
CA ILE A 60 -15.42 -19.83 7.07
C ILE A 60 -14.86 -21.24 7.19
#